data_AF-A0A2T9YY28-F1
#
_entry.id   AF-A0A2T9YY28-F1
#
_cell.length_a   1.000
_cell.length_b   1.000
_cell.length_c   1.000
_cell.angle_alpha   90.00
_cell.angle_beta   90.00
_cell.angle_gamma   90.00
#
_symmetry.space_group_name_H-M   'P 1'
#
loop_
_entity.id
_entity.type
_entity.pdbx_description
1 polymer ?
#
loop_
_entity_poly.entity_id
_entity_poly.type
_entity_poly.pdbx_seq_one_letter_code
_entity_poly.pdbx_strand_id
1 'polypeptide(L)'
;MFLAVTLTSAILIKPRGQYKPSSKIIDIKLLKDPIALGIYFGGFFMQTGMFVVLMYFPSSLVDYTHISRDHATSLFMIYGAFAALGRVASGFLAKRVDPVNATICGHFMCVVLLMTMWFSNKILGVYMVFLILFALSSSPYPALSPVIVAQNYPIEKIGQVNAFTYLFSGISTVIGLPVAGLIFQNLGKRVEYNQIMVMTAIFYLLSALCMIALKFGIKRKSKTETEVDLNFTV
;
A
#
# COMPACT_ATOMS: atom_id res chain seq x y z
N MET A 1 -1.09 -24.63 -4.97
CA MET A 1 -1.58 -23.60 -5.92
C MET A 1 -0.64 -22.40 -6.01
N PHE A 2 -0.39 -21.63 -4.92
CA PHE A 2 0.50 -20.46 -4.95
C PHE A 2 1.88 -20.74 -5.56
N LEU A 3 2.59 -21.78 -5.08
CA LEU A 3 3.92 -22.17 -5.58
C LEU A 3 3.93 -22.54 -7.07
N ALA A 4 2.88 -23.20 -7.57
CA ALA A 4 2.81 -23.59 -8.98
C ALA A 4 2.62 -22.38 -9.90
N VAL A 5 1.82 -21.39 -9.46
CA VAL A 5 1.59 -20.15 -10.21
C VAL A 5 2.82 -19.24 -10.18
N THR A 6 3.52 -19.12 -9.05
CA THR A 6 4.77 -18.35 -9.01
C THR A 6 5.90 -19.02 -9.78
N LEU A 7 6.01 -20.36 -9.76
CA LEU A 7 7.04 -21.07 -10.50
C LEU A 7 6.84 -20.94 -12.02
N THR A 8 5.60 -21.10 -12.50
CA THR A 8 5.27 -20.89 -13.92
C THR A 8 5.52 -19.44 -14.35
N SER A 9 5.15 -18.46 -13.51
CA SER A 9 5.46 -17.05 -13.75
C SER A 9 6.96 -16.77 -13.81
N ALA A 10 7.76 -17.39 -12.94
CA ALA A 10 9.21 -17.23 -12.92
C ALA A 10 9.87 -17.75 -14.19
N ILE A 11 9.36 -18.85 -14.78
CA ILE A 11 9.87 -19.43 -16.03
C ILE A 11 9.52 -18.54 -17.24
N LEU A 12 8.35 -17.87 -17.21
CA LEU A 12 7.88 -17.00 -18.30
C LEU A 12 8.50 -15.59 -18.28
N ILE A 13 8.96 -15.11 -17.12
CA ILE A 13 9.56 -13.78 -16.99
C ILE A 13 10.98 -13.79 -17.57
N LYS A 14 11.12 -13.18 -18.75
CA LYS A 14 12.42 -12.87 -19.34
C LYS A 14 13.08 -11.73 -18.55
N PRO A 15 14.31 -11.87 -18.03
CA PRO A 15 14.99 -10.80 -17.29
C PRO A 15 15.14 -9.56 -18.18
N ARG A 16 14.56 -8.43 -17.79
CA ARG A 16 14.71 -7.15 -18.48
C ARG A 16 15.76 -6.30 -17.76
N GLY A 17 17.04 -6.54 -18.08
CA GLY A 17 18.16 -5.70 -17.64
C GLY A 17 19.39 -6.49 -17.16
N GLN A 18 20.58 -5.90 -17.28
CA GLN A 18 21.79 -6.41 -16.66
C GLN A 18 21.70 -6.26 -15.14
N TYR A 19 21.64 -7.37 -14.41
CA TYR A 19 21.79 -7.37 -12.96
C TYR A 19 23.23 -7.00 -12.62
N LYS A 20 23.47 -5.76 -12.20
CA LYS A 20 24.76 -5.35 -11.63
C LYS A 20 24.69 -5.55 -10.11
N PRO A 21 25.39 -6.56 -9.55
CA PRO A 21 25.41 -6.74 -8.11
C PRO A 21 26.06 -5.53 -7.44
N SER A 22 25.38 -4.96 -6.44
CA SER A 22 25.99 -3.98 -5.54
C SER A 22 27.15 -4.64 -4.79
N SER A 23 28.31 -3.99 -4.74
CA SER A 23 29.48 -4.48 -3.99
C SER A 23 29.30 -4.41 -2.46
N LYS A 24 28.27 -3.70 -1.98
CA LYS A 24 27.91 -3.63 -0.56
C LYS A 24 26.61 -4.36 -0.29
N ILE A 25 26.65 -5.28 0.68
CA ILE A 25 25.53 -6.15 1.06
C ILE A 25 24.37 -5.34 1.66
N ILE A 26 24.65 -4.29 2.46
CA ILE A 26 23.65 -3.39 3.05
C ILE A 26 24.22 -1.97 3.12
N ASP A 27 23.58 -1.00 2.46
CA ASP A 27 23.91 0.42 2.62
C ASP A 27 23.00 1.07 3.67
N ILE A 28 23.46 1.14 4.94
CA ILE A 28 22.72 1.75 6.07
C ILE A 28 22.37 3.22 5.80
N LYS A 29 23.06 3.89 4.86
CA LYS A 29 22.71 5.26 4.46
C LYS A 29 21.30 5.34 3.86
N LEU A 30 20.81 4.27 3.24
CA LEU A 30 19.44 4.20 2.70
C LEU A 30 18.36 4.21 3.79
N LEU A 31 18.69 3.84 5.03
CA LEU A 31 17.77 3.95 6.16
C LEU A 31 17.67 5.38 6.70
N LYS A 32 18.57 6.28 6.30
CA LYS A 32 18.55 7.69 6.70
C LYS A 32 18.10 8.62 5.58
N ASP A 33 17.87 8.09 4.38
CA ASP A 33 17.41 8.89 3.24
C ASP A 33 15.93 9.26 3.43
N PRO A 34 15.57 10.56 3.46
CA PRO A 34 14.19 10.99 3.64
C PRO A 34 13.23 10.46 2.57
N ILE A 35 13.70 10.21 1.34
CA ILE A 35 12.87 9.64 0.26
C ILE A 35 12.58 8.17 0.59
N ALA A 36 13.61 7.39 0.94
CA ALA A 36 13.45 5.99 1.31
C ALA A 36 12.56 5.82 2.56
N LEU A 37 12.75 6.66 3.58
CA LEU A 37 11.92 6.67 4.79
C LEU A 37 10.45 6.91 4.48
N GLY A 38 10.14 7.82 3.55
CA GLY A 38 8.77 8.05 3.09
C GLY A 38 8.14 6.81 2.46
N ILE A 39 8.90 6.03 1.69
CA ILE A 39 8.45 4.75 1.11
C ILE A 39 8.26 3.70 2.21
N TYR A 40 9.22 3.57 3.12
CA TYR A 40 9.16 2.56 4.18
C TYR A 40 7.99 2.77 5.13
N PHE A 41 7.81 3.99 5.64
CA PHE A 41 6.71 4.31 6.54
C PHE A 41 5.37 4.43 5.80
N GLY A 42 5.35 4.97 4.59
CA GLY A 42 4.16 4.99 3.74
C GLY A 42 3.62 3.58 3.51
N GLY A 43 4.50 2.65 3.16
CA GLY A 43 4.17 1.23 2.98
C GLY A 43 3.78 0.55 4.28
N PHE A 44 4.47 0.84 5.38
CA PHE A 44 4.14 0.32 6.71
C PHE A 44 2.68 0.62 7.06
N PHE A 45 2.28 1.90 7.03
CA PHE A 45 0.94 2.33 7.42
C PHE A 45 -0.14 1.83 6.46
N MET A 46 0.11 1.89 5.15
CA MET A 46 -0.83 1.36 4.16
C MET A 46 -1.05 -0.15 4.36
N GLN A 47 0.02 -0.91 4.57
CA GLN A 47 -0.05 -2.36 4.74
C GLN A 47 -0.83 -2.72 6.00
N THR A 48 -0.58 -2.04 7.12
CA THR A 48 -1.37 -2.22 8.34
C THR A 48 -2.85 -1.90 8.08
N GLY A 49 -3.16 -0.76 7.46
CA GLY A 49 -4.53 -0.38 7.13
C GLY A 49 -5.24 -1.42 6.26
N MET A 50 -4.59 -1.88 5.19
CA MET A 50 -5.12 -2.88 4.26
C MET A 50 -5.47 -4.19 4.99
N PHE A 51 -4.54 -4.72 5.79
CA PHE A 51 -4.78 -5.99 6.49
C PHE A 51 -5.86 -5.89 7.56
N VAL A 52 -5.96 -4.75 8.24
CA VAL A 52 -7.03 -4.53 9.22
C VAL A 52 -8.40 -4.56 8.53
N VAL A 53 -8.55 -3.89 7.37
CA VAL A 53 -9.81 -4.01 6.60
C VAL A 53 -10.06 -5.45 6.24
N LEU A 54 -9.07 -6.13 5.68
CA LEU A 54 -9.22 -7.52 5.24
C LEU A 54 -9.64 -8.44 6.38
N MET A 55 -9.05 -8.32 7.57
CA MET A 55 -9.44 -9.18 8.70
C MET A 55 -10.80 -8.85 9.30
N TYR A 56 -11.11 -7.57 9.54
CA TYR A 56 -12.29 -7.19 10.33
C TYR A 56 -13.54 -6.95 9.48
N PHE A 57 -13.38 -6.67 8.18
CA PHE A 57 -14.51 -6.41 7.29
C PHE A 57 -15.47 -7.61 7.17
N PRO A 58 -15.02 -8.85 6.90
CA PRO A 58 -15.91 -10.01 6.84
C PRO A 58 -16.66 -10.26 8.15
N SER A 59 -15.98 -10.10 9.29
CA SER A 59 -16.60 -10.23 10.62
C SER A 59 -17.68 -9.17 10.84
N SER A 60 -17.39 -7.91 10.51
CA SER A 60 -18.39 -6.83 10.60
C SER A 60 -19.59 -7.08 9.70
N LEU A 61 -19.38 -7.70 8.53
CA LEU A 61 -20.46 -8.00 7.60
C LEU A 61 -21.38 -9.12 8.13
N VAL A 62 -20.82 -10.18 8.71
CA VAL A 62 -21.59 -11.24 9.36
C VAL A 62 -22.42 -10.66 10.50
N ASP A 63 -21.83 -9.81 11.33
CA ASP A 63 -22.51 -9.25 12.50
C ASP A 63 -23.61 -8.24 12.11
N TYR A 64 -23.41 -7.43 11.08
CA TYR A 64 -24.38 -6.40 10.67
C TYR A 64 -25.45 -6.87 9.69
N THR A 65 -25.16 -7.87 8.86
CA THR A 65 -26.06 -8.32 7.79
C THR A 65 -26.54 -9.77 7.95
N HIS A 66 -26.06 -10.47 8.98
CA HIS A 66 -26.42 -11.86 9.31
C HIS A 66 -26.20 -12.86 8.17
N ILE A 67 -25.28 -12.57 7.25
CA ILE A 67 -24.88 -13.53 6.21
C ILE A 67 -24.04 -14.66 6.78
N SER A 68 -24.06 -15.81 6.11
CA SER A 68 -23.17 -16.92 6.46
C SER A 68 -21.69 -16.53 6.30
N ARG A 69 -20.86 -17.06 7.20
CA ARG A 69 -19.40 -16.85 7.21
C ARG A 69 -18.73 -17.26 5.90
N ASP A 70 -19.27 -18.27 5.21
CA ASP A 70 -18.73 -18.74 3.93
C ASP A 70 -18.93 -17.68 2.83
N HIS A 71 -20.08 -17.01 2.82
CA HIS A 71 -20.35 -15.91 1.90
C HIS A 71 -19.48 -14.70 2.21
N ALA A 72 -19.29 -14.37 3.49
CA ALA A 72 -18.39 -13.29 3.90
C ALA A 72 -16.93 -13.56 3.53
N THR A 73 -16.48 -14.82 3.65
CA THR A 73 -15.10 -15.22 3.29
C THR A 73 -14.89 -15.22 1.77
N SER A 74 -15.93 -15.56 1.00
CA SER A 74 -15.90 -15.51 -0.47
C SER A 74 -15.62 -14.09 -1.01
N LEU A 75 -15.85 -13.06 -0.22
CA LEU A 75 -15.51 -11.68 -0.56
C LEU A 75 -14.01 -11.45 -0.75
N PHE A 76 -13.15 -12.22 -0.10
CA PHE A 76 -11.72 -12.14 -0.35
C PHE A 76 -11.36 -12.50 -1.79
N MET A 77 -12.14 -13.39 -2.42
CA MET A 77 -11.95 -13.71 -3.83
C MET A 77 -12.31 -12.51 -4.71
N ILE A 78 -13.40 -11.82 -4.39
CA ILE A 78 -13.83 -10.59 -5.09
C ILE A 78 -12.76 -9.51 -4.92
N TYR A 79 -12.33 -9.26 -3.68
CA TYR A 79 -11.24 -8.32 -3.39
C TYR A 79 -9.98 -8.65 -4.19
N GLY A 80 -9.56 -9.92 -4.20
CA GLY A 80 -8.38 -10.37 -4.94
C GLY A 80 -8.49 -10.15 -6.45
N ALA A 81 -9.65 -10.43 -7.04
CA ALA A 81 -9.91 -10.23 -8.46
C ALA A 81 -9.85 -8.74 -8.86
N PHE A 82 -10.54 -7.88 -8.10
CA PHE A 82 -10.52 -6.44 -8.36
C PHE A 82 -9.18 -5.79 -8.00
N ALA A 83 -8.46 -6.32 -7.00
CA ALA A 83 -7.11 -5.86 -6.70
C ALA A 83 -6.14 -6.20 -7.84
N ALA A 84 -6.26 -7.37 -8.47
CA ALA A 84 -5.48 -7.71 -9.65
C ALA A 84 -5.78 -6.76 -10.82
N LEU A 85 -7.06 -6.47 -11.09
CA LEU A 85 -7.47 -5.49 -12.10
C LEU A 85 -6.94 -4.08 -11.78
N GLY A 86 -7.02 -3.66 -10.51
CA GLY A 86 -6.50 -2.38 -10.04
C GLY A 86 -5.00 -2.26 -10.22
N ARG A 87 -4.24 -3.32 -9.97
CA ARG A 87 -2.78 -3.36 -10.22
C ARG A 87 -2.46 -3.19 -11.70
N VAL A 88 -3.15 -3.90 -12.59
CA VAL A 88 -2.97 -3.77 -14.05
C VAL A 88 -3.29 -2.34 -14.48
N ALA A 89 -4.43 -1.80 -14.05
CA ALA A 89 -4.84 -0.43 -14.36
C ALA A 89 -3.83 0.61 -13.85
N SER A 90 -3.33 0.44 -12.62
CA SER A 90 -2.32 1.33 -12.04
C SER A 90 -0.99 1.29 -12.80
N GLY A 91 -0.58 0.13 -13.31
CA GLY A 91 0.61 -0.02 -14.16
C GLY A 91 0.48 0.74 -15.49
N PHE A 92 -0.72 0.77 -16.08
CA PHE A 92 -0.99 1.62 -17.24
C PHE A 92 -1.05 3.11 -16.86
N LEU A 93 -1.64 3.42 -15.71
CA LEU A 93 -1.75 4.79 -15.20
C LEU A 93 -0.36 5.40 -14.92
N ALA A 94 0.61 4.59 -14.49
CA ALA A 94 2.00 4.99 -14.26
C ALA A 94 2.68 5.60 -15.49
N LYS A 95 2.17 5.30 -16.69
CA LYS A 95 2.70 5.86 -17.96
C LYS A 95 2.20 7.27 -18.25
N ARG A 96 1.09 7.68 -17.63
CA ARG A 96 0.42 8.97 -17.91
C ARG A 96 0.40 9.90 -16.71
N VAL A 97 0.46 9.35 -15.50
CA VAL A 97 0.38 10.10 -14.23
C VAL A 97 1.59 9.75 -13.39
N ASP A 98 2.15 10.75 -12.71
CA ASP A 98 3.20 10.57 -11.72
C ASP A 98 2.80 9.49 -10.69
N PRO A 99 3.59 8.40 -10.56
CA PRO A 99 3.29 7.27 -9.68
C PRO A 99 3.03 7.68 -8.23
N VAL A 100 3.72 8.72 -7.74
CA VAL A 100 3.53 9.23 -6.37
C VAL A 100 2.15 9.88 -6.22
N ASN A 101 1.72 10.67 -7.21
CA ASN A 101 0.42 11.34 -7.19
C ASN A 101 -0.74 10.35 -7.31
N ALA A 102 -0.63 9.36 -8.18
CA ALA A 102 -1.61 8.29 -8.31
C ALA A 102 -1.82 7.55 -6.98
N THR A 103 -0.73 7.29 -6.27
CA THR A 103 -0.74 6.62 -4.97
C THR A 103 -1.39 7.48 -3.87
N ILE A 104 -1.04 8.77 -3.80
CA ILE A 104 -1.65 9.72 -2.85
C ILE A 104 -3.17 9.79 -3.09
N CYS A 105 -3.60 9.93 -4.34
CA CYS A 105 -5.03 9.99 -4.68
C CYS A 105 -5.75 8.71 -4.27
N GLY A 106 -5.14 7.54 -4.53
CA GLY A 106 -5.68 6.24 -4.12
C GLY A 106 -5.87 6.15 -2.59
N HIS A 107 -4.87 6.57 -1.80
CA HIS A 107 -4.98 6.56 -0.34
C HIS A 107 -6.06 7.50 0.18
N PHE A 108 -6.19 8.71 -0.37
CA PHE A 108 -7.29 9.61 0.00
C PHE A 108 -8.66 9.03 -0.38
N MET A 109 -8.79 8.43 -1.56
CA MET A 109 -10.02 7.75 -1.96
C MET A 109 -10.36 6.61 -1.00
N CYS A 110 -9.37 5.80 -0.57
CA CYS A 110 -9.58 4.79 0.47
C CYS A 110 -10.14 5.39 1.76
N VAL A 111 -9.59 6.50 2.25
CA VAL A 111 -10.08 7.16 3.48
C VAL A 111 -11.54 7.61 3.32
N VAL A 112 -11.87 8.24 2.19
CA VAL A 112 -13.25 8.66 1.91
C VAL A 112 -14.18 7.46 1.86
N LEU A 113 -13.82 6.38 1.16
CA LEU A 113 -14.63 5.17 1.05
C LEU A 113 -14.84 4.49 2.41
N LEU A 114 -13.80 4.44 3.25
CA LEU A 114 -13.88 3.92 4.62
C LEU A 114 -14.89 4.71 5.46
N MET A 115 -14.82 6.05 5.39
CA MET A 115 -15.68 6.93 6.19
C MET A 115 -17.11 7.04 5.66
N THR A 116 -17.34 6.97 4.35
CA THR A 116 -18.69 7.12 3.78
C THR A 116 -19.43 5.79 3.67
N MET A 117 -18.77 4.72 3.21
CA MET A 117 -19.45 3.48 2.88
C MET A 117 -19.43 2.48 4.04
N TRP A 118 -18.28 2.32 4.72
CA TRP A 118 -18.20 1.36 5.83
C TRP A 118 -18.88 1.89 7.11
N PHE A 119 -18.66 3.17 7.43
CA PHE A 119 -19.19 3.77 8.66
C PHE A 119 -20.70 4.03 8.61
N SER A 120 -21.23 4.49 7.48
CA SER A 120 -22.59 5.05 7.42
C SER A 120 -23.70 4.06 7.06
N ASN A 121 -23.37 2.91 6.48
CA ASN A 121 -24.36 2.04 5.83
C ASN A 121 -24.28 0.63 6.40
N LYS A 122 -25.44 -0.02 6.59
CA LYS A 122 -25.56 -1.43 7.00
C LYS A 122 -26.17 -2.32 5.89
N ILE A 123 -26.08 -1.85 4.66
CA ILE A 123 -26.69 -2.50 3.50
C ILE A 123 -25.62 -3.32 2.78
N LEU A 124 -25.89 -4.62 2.59
CA LEU A 124 -24.97 -5.56 1.95
C LEU A 124 -24.48 -5.08 0.57
N GLY A 125 -25.37 -4.52 -0.24
CA GLY A 125 -25.01 -3.98 -1.56
C GLY A 125 -23.97 -2.86 -1.49
N VAL A 126 -24.08 -1.97 -0.50
CA VAL A 126 -23.13 -0.87 -0.30
C VAL A 126 -21.77 -1.40 0.13
N TYR A 127 -21.74 -2.44 0.98
CA TYR A 127 -20.51 -3.11 1.40
C TYR A 127 -19.79 -3.84 0.25
N MET A 128 -20.54 -4.45 -0.66
CA MET A 128 -19.97 -5.07 -1.87
C MET A 128 -19.30 -4.02 -2.77
N VAL A 129 -19.99 -2.91 -3.03
CA VAL A 129 -19.43 -1.80 -3.83
C VAL A 129 -18.22 -1.19 -3.14
N PHE A 130 -18.30 -0.99 -1.82
CA PHE A 130 -17.16 -0.53 -1.02
C PHE A 130 -15.95 -1.42 -1.22
N LEU A 131 -16.09 -2.74 -1.12
CA LEU A 131 -14.97 -3.67 -1.25
C LEU A 131 -14.30 -3.58 -2.63
N ILE A 132 -15.11 -3.46 -3.69
CA ILE A 132 -14.63 -3.31 -5.07
C ILE A 132 -13.85 -2.00 -5.22
N LEU A 133 -14.43 -0.88 -4.79
CA LEU A 133 -13.80 0.44 -4.89
C LEU A 133 -12.55 0.54 -4.02
N PHE A 134 -12.59 -0.05 -2.83
CA PHE A 134 -11.45 -0.13 -1.93
C PHE A 134 -10.32 -0.97 -2.53
N ALA A 135 -10.62 -2.12 -3.11
CA ALA A 135 -9.63 -2.96 -3.80
C ALA A 135 -8.96 -2.21 -4.97
N LEU A 136 -9.74 -1.49 -5.78
CA LEU A 136 -9.21 -0.70 -6.90
C LEU A 136 -8.34 0.47 -6.41
N SER A 137 -8.76 1.14 -5.33
CA SER A 137 -8.10 2.34 -4.81
C SER A 137 -6.83 2.05 -3.98
N SER A 138 -6.77 0.89 -3.30
CA SER A 138 -5.61 0.48 -2.49
C SER A 138 -4.51 -0.21 -3.30
N SER A 139 -4.86 -0.75 -4.48
CA SER A 139 -3.95 -1.48 -5.38
C SER A 139 -2.81 -0.70 -6.04
N PRO A 140 -2.88 0.63 -6.26
CA PRO A 140 -1.79 1.35 -6.90
C PRO A 140 -0.47 1.29 -6.13
N TYR A 141 -0.50 1.39 -4.79
CA TYR A 141 0.74 1.45 -4.00
C TYR A 141 1.63 0.22 -4.19
N PRO A 142 1.16 -1.04 -4.02
CA PRO A 142 2.02 -2.22 -4.22
C PRO A 142 2.60 -2.33 -5.64
N ALA A 143 1.86 -1.85 -6.65
CA ALA A 143 2.31 -1.90 -8.05
C ALA A 143 3.30 -0.77 -8.39
N LEU A 144 3.09 0.43 -7.83
CA LEU A 144 3.85 1.63 -8.14
C LEU A 144 5.07 1.83 -7.23
N SER A 145 5.08 1.26 -6.03
CA SER A 145 6.21 1.32 -5.10
C SER A 145 7.56 0.99 -5.77
N PRO A 146 7.74 -0.15 -6.47
CA PRO A 146 9.02 -0.45 -7.13
C PRO A 146 9.34 0.51 -8.28
N VAL A 147 8.33 1.11 -8.91
CA VAL A 147 8.51 2.13 -9.96
C VAL A 147 9.02 3.44 -9.36
N ILE A 148 8.46 3.88 -8.23
CA ILE A 148 8.90 5.07 -7.49
C ILE A 148 10.36 4.88 -7.04
N VAL A 149 10.70 3.70 -6.52
CA VAL A 149 12.09 3.38 -6.15
C VAL A 149 13.01 3.43 -7.37
N ALA A 150 12.61 2.81 -8.49
CA ALA A 150 13.42 2.77 -9.70
C ALA A 150 13.68 4.14 -10.34
N GLN A 151 12.77 5.10 -10.15
CA GLN A 151 12.93 6.47 -10.64
C GLN A 151 13.88 7.33 -9.79
N ASN A 152 14.06 7.00 -8.50
CA ASN A 152 14.78 7.85 -7.53
C ASN A 152 16.15 7.31 -7.10
N TYR A 153 16.44 6.04 -7.41
CA TYR A 153 17.65 5.34 -6.99
C TYR A 153 18.37 4.67 -8.16
N PRO A 154 19.72 4.60 -8.11
CA PRO A 154 20.49 3.87 -9.11
C PRO A 154 20.22 2.37 -9.01
N ILE A 155 20.40 1.65 -10.12
CA ILE A 155 19.97 0.25 -10.30
C ILE A 155 20.53 -0.67 -9.20
N GLU A 156 21.74 -0.40 -8.73
CA GLU A 156 22.45 -1.17 -7.70
C GLU A 156 21.74 -1.10 -6.34
N LYS A 157 21.01 -0.01 -6.06
CA LYS A 157 20.33 0.24 -4.78
C LYS A 157 18.83 -0.08 -4.79
N ILE A 158 18.22 -0.20 -5.97
CA ILE A 158 16.78 -0.50 -6.12
C ILE A 158 16.40 -1.77 -5.37
N GLY A 159 17.22 -2.83 -5.49
CA GLY A 159 16.98 -4.11 -4.82
C GLY A 159 16.95 -3.98 -3.30
N GLN A 160 17.89 -3.21 -2.73
CA GLN A 160 17.98 -3.00 -1.28
C GLN A 160 16.79 -2.17 -0.76
N VAL A 161 16.43 -1.08 -1.43
CA VAL A 161 15.28 -0.24 -1.02
C VAL A 161 13.98 -1.03 -1.09
N ASN A 162 13.76 -1.83 -2.14
CA ASN A 162 12.59 -2.70 -2.21
C ASN A 162 12.59 -3.76 -1.10
N ALA A 163 13.74 -4.38 -0.81
CA ALA A 163 13.86 -5.35 0.26
C ALA A 163 13.52 -4.74 1.63
N PHE A 164 14.03 -3.54 1.94
CA PHE A 164 13.67 -2.83 3.16
C PHE A 164 12.19 -2.44 3.20
N THR A 165 11.61 -2.01 2.08
CA THR A 165 10.17 -1.71 2.00
C THR A 165 9.32 -2.92 2.36
N TYR A 166 9.65 -4.10 1.83
CA TYR A 166 8.96 -5.35 2.18
C TYR A 166 9.23 -5.79 3.62
N LEU A 167 10.44 -5.58 4.14
CA LEU A 167 10.77 -5.86 5.54
C LEU A 167 9.87 -5.04 6.49
N PHE A 168 9.77 -3.73 6.24
CA PHE A 168 8.89 -2.84 7.02
C PHE A 168 7.42 -3.24 6.89
N SER A 169 6.99 -3.65 5.70
CA SER A 169 5.63 -4.16 5.46
C SER A 169 5.35 -5.48 6.21
N GLY A 170 6.36 -6.34 6.37
CA GLY A 170 6.27 -7.55 7.19
C GLY A 170 6.10 -7.20 8.67
N ILE A 171 6.96 -6.31 9.19
CA ILE A 171 6.89 -5.82 10.58
C ILE A 171 5.54 -5.16 10.85
N SER A 172 5.01 -4.39 9.89
CA SER A 172 3.71 -3.71 10.03
C SER A 172 2.55 -4.69 10.16
N THR A 173 2.65 -5.87 9.55
CA THR A 173 1.64 -6.93 9.67
C THR A 173 1.73 -7.61 11.03
N VAL A 174 2.95 -7.90 11.50
CA VAL A 174 3.17 -8.53 12.82
C VAL A 174 2.70 -7.63 13.96
N ILE A 175 2.92 -6.32 13.86
CA ILE A 175 2.53 -5.36 14.92
C ILE A 175 1.09 -4.88 14.73
N GLY A 176 0.68 -4.61 13.48
CA GLY A 176 -0.58 -3.97 13.16
C GLY A 176 -1.81 -4.82 13.50
N LEU A 177 -1.76 -6.13 13.26
CA LEU A 177 -2.87 -7.04 13.56
C LEU A 177 -3.14 -7.15 15.08
N PRO A 178 -2.14 -7.41 15.94
CA PRO A 178 -2.34 -7.41 17.39
C PRO A 178 -2.84 -6.08 17.95
N VAL A 179 -2.33 -4.95 17.45
CA VAL A 179 -2.79 -3.61 17.86
C VAL A 179 -4.26 -3.42 17.52
N ALA A 180 -4.68 -3.83 16.32
CA ALA A 180 -6.09 -3.83 15.91
C ALA A 180 -6.96 -4.71 16.82
N GLY A 181 -6.47 -5.90 17.18
CA GLY A 181 -7.14 -6.83 18.09
C GLY A 181 -7.32 -6.26 19.50
N LEU A 182 -6.29 -5.60 20.03
CA LEU A 182 -6.35 -4.96 21.34
C LEU A 182 -7.38 -3.83 21.37
N ILE A 183 -7.41 -3.00 20.32
CA ILE A 183 -8.38 -1.91 20.16
C ILE A 183 -9.80 -2.50 20.07
N PHE A 184 -10.00 -3.52 19.25
CA PHE A 184 -11.29 -4.19 19.11
C PHE A 184 -11.82 -4.77 20.43
N GLN A 185 -10.93 -5.35 21.24
CA GLN A 185 -11.29 -5.94 22.51
C GLN A 185 -11.58 -4.89 23.60
N ASN A 186 -10.70 -3.91 23.77
CA ASN A 186 -10.77 -2.99 24.91
C ASN A 186 -11.75 -1.85 24.67
N LEU A 187 -11.70 -1.25 23.48
CA LEU A 187 -12.52 -0.10 23.15
C LEU A 187 -13.84 -0.56 22.49
N GLY A 188 -13.79 -1.58 21.62
CA GLY A 188 -14.94 -2.01 20.82
C GLY A 188 -15.84 -3.00 21.55
N LYS A 189 -15.41 -3.48 22.73
CA LYS A 189 -16.05 -4.54 23.52
C LYS A 189 -16.42 -5.78 22.68
N ARG A 190 -15.71 -6.01 21.57
CA ARG A 190 -15.96 -7.07 20.57
C ARG A 190 -17.31 -6.99 19.84
N VAL A 191 -17.98 -5.85 19.85
CA VAL A 191 -19.29 -5.65 19.20
C VAL A 191 -19.27 -4.46 18.25
N GLU A 192 -18.47 -3.43 18.57
CA GLU A 192 -18.37 -2.22 17.76
C GLU A 192 -17.11 -2.22 16.89
N TYR A 193 -17.32 -2.07 15.58
CA TYR A 193 -16.24 -2.01 14.59
C TYR A 193 -15.80 -0.56 14.28
N ASN A 194 -16.49 0.45 14.81
CA ASN A 194 -16.26 1.86 14.49
C ASN A 194 -14.81 2.31 14.73
N GLN A 195 -14.19 1.83 15.80
CA GLN A 195 -12.81 2.19 16.15
C GLN A 195 -11.80 1.58 15.20
N ILE A 196 -12.09 0.38 14.69
CA ILE A 196 -11.27 -0.27 13.67
C ILE A 196 -11.34 0.51 12.37
N MET A 197 -12.53 0.98 11.98
CA MET A 197 -12.70 1.85 10.81
C MET A 197 -11.91 3.16 10.95
N VAL A 198 -12.01 3.82 12.11
CA VAL A 198 -11.28 5.07 12.39
C VAL A 198 -9.77 4.84 12.39
N MET A 199 -9.29 3.77 13.04
CA MET A 199 -7.87 3.41 13.05
C MET A 199 -7.34 3.15 11.64
N THR A 200 -8.07 2.39 10.83
CA THR A 200 -7.70 2.15 9.43
C THR A 200 -7.63 3.45 8.64
N ALA A 201 -8.61 4.34 8.79
CA ALA A 201 -8.61 5.63 8.11
C ALA A 201 -7.41 6.50 8.53
N ILE A 202 -7.07 6.52 9.82
CA ILE A 202 -5.87 7.21 10.32
C ILE A 202 -4.61 6.63 9.68
N PHE A 203 -4.48 5.29 9.58
CA PHE A 203 -3.33 4.68 8.92
C PHE A 203 -3.23 5.02 7.43
N TYR A 204 -4.34 5.06 6.69
CA TYR A 204 -4.32 5.50 5.30
C TYR A 204 -4.01 6.99 5.16
N LEU A 205 -4.49 7.84 6.08
CA LEU A 205 -4.11 9.26 6.12
C LEU A 205 -2.62 9.45 6.42
N LEU A 206 -2.08 8.74 7.40
CA LEU A 206 -0.64 8.77 7.71
C LEU A 206 0.18 8.29 6.52
N SER A 207 -0.25 7.24 5.84
CA SER A 207 0.40 6.79 4.61
C SER A 207 0.37 7.87 3.52
N ALA A 208 -0.78 8.52 3.30
CA ALA A 208 -0.88 9.64 2.35
C ALA A 208 0.05 10.80 2.73
N LEU A 209 0.14 11.16 4.02
CA LEU A 209 1.06 12.18 4.52
C LEU A 209 2.53 11.82 4.29
N CYS A 210 2.91 10.55 4.53
CA CYS A 210 4.26 10.05 4.22
C CYS A 210 4.57 10.16 2.72
N MET A 211 3.61 9.82 1.85
CA MET A 211 3.78 9.93 0.40
C MET A 211 3.85 11.39 -0.08
N ILE A 212 3.12 12.30 0.57
CA ILE A 212 3.22 13.75 0.33
C ILE A 212 4.60 14.25 0.76
N ALA A 213 5.08 13.87 1.95
CA ALA A 213 6.41 14.24 2.44
C ALA A 213 7.52 13.74 1.49
N LEU A 214 7.38 12.51 0.99
CA LEU A 214 8.24 11.95 -0.05
C LEU A 214 8.23 12.79 -1.31
N LYS A 215 7.05 13.21 -1.79
CA LYS A 215 6.92 14.07 -2.99
C LYS A 215 7.66 15.39 -2.81
N PHE A 216 7.54 16.02 -1.63
CA PHE A 216 8.29 17.23 -1.32
C PHE A 216 9.81 16.98 -1.27
N GLY A 217 10.23 15.84 -0.73
CA GLY A 217 11.63 15.42 -0.73
C GLY A 217 12.20 15.26 -2.14
N ILE A 218 11.47 14.60 -3.04
CA ILE A 218 11.85 14.41 -4.44
C ILE A 218 11.95 15.77 -5.15
N LYS A 219 10.95 16.65 -4.98
CA LYS A 219 10.96 17.99 -5.59
C LYS A 219 12.14 18.83 -5.11
N ARG A 220 12.51 18.73 -3.82
CA ARG A 220 13.66 19.45 -3.26
C ARG A 220 14.97 18.94 -3.84
N LYS A 221 15.14 17.62 -3.95
CA LYS A 221 16.33 16.99 -4.54
C LYS A 221 16.53 17.42 -6.00
N SER A 222 15.46 17.38 -6.81
CA SER A 222 15.49 17.83 -8.21
C SER A 222 15.89 19.30 -8.35
N LYS A 223 15.39 20.18 -7.47
CA LYS A 223 15.76 21.61 -7.49
C LYS A 223 17.24 21.82 -7.17
N THR A 224 17.79 21.11 -6.19
CA THR A 224 19.22 21.20 -5.84
C THR A 224 20.11 20.71 -6.98
N GLU A 225 19.74 19.62 -7.66
CA GLU A 225 20.51 19.14 -8.83
C GLU A 225 20.52 20.17 -9.97
N THR A 226 19.38 20.82 -10.24
CA THR A 226 19.29 21.87 -11.27
C THR A 226 20.12 23.12 -10.93
N GLU A 227 20.14 23.55 -9.66
CA GLU A 227 20.96 24.69 -9.22
C GLU A 227 22.47 24.39 -9.27
N VAL A 228 22.86 23.14 -9.06
CA VAL A 228 24.26 22.71 -9.18
C VAL A 228 24.71 22.72 -10.64
N ASP A 229 23.92 22.16 -11.56
CA ASP A 229 24.26 22.13 -12.99
C ASP A 229 24.38 23.53 -13.60
N LEU A 230 23.54 24.48 -13.16
CA LEU A 230 23.60 25.89 -13.57
C LEU A 230 24.86 26.62 -13.07
N ASN A 231 25.39 26.23 -11.91
CA ASN A 231 26.62 26.84 -11.36
C ASN A 231 27.91 26.28 -11.97
N PHE A 232 27.86 25.13 -12.64
CA PHE A 232 29.01 24.54 -13.36
C PHE A 232 29.09 24.93 -14.84
N THR A 233 28.09 25.65 -15.36
CA THR A 233 28.03 26.14 -16.75
C THR A 233 28.39 27.62 -16.92
N VAL A 234 28.79 28.29 -15.84
CA VAL A 234 29.29 29.68 -15.80
C VAL A 234 30.78 29.68 -15.43
#